data_AF-A0A0E3QZQ8-F1
#
_entry.id   AF-A0A0E3QZQ8-F1
#
_cell.length_a   1.000
_cell.length_b   1.000
_cell.length_c   1.000
_cell.angle_alpha   90.00
_cell.angle_beta   90.00
_cell.angle_gamma   90.00
#
_symmetry.space_group_name_H-M   'P 1'
#
loop_
_entity.id
_entity.type
_entity.pdbx_description
1 polymer ?
#
loop_
_entity_poly.entity_id
_entity_poly.type
_entity_poly.pdbx_seq_one_letter_code
_entity_poly.pdbx_strand_id
1 'polypeptide(L)'
;MGGPLFGGLLGLIYYIVYYVTGDNIFLVLTFTSIILNLGNLIPVSPLDGGQIAEAISPILCYIGFPFLIYLFTLSNRLKSKILLLFIMVAGIYQTYNFTIKYKTDSYYKLDKPIKIKFIIIYGMLILSLAISAIYLYNSFDFKDICHSIVRFK
;
A
#
# COMPACT_ATOMS: atom_id res chain seq x y z
N MET A 1 5.24 -4.05 10.17
CA MET A 1 5.23 -4.84 8.92
C MET A 1 4.15 -5.94 8.88
N GLY A 2 3.46 -6.27 9.98
CA GLY A 2 2.44 -7.33 9.97
C GLY A 2 1.34 -7.11 8.93
N GLY A 3 0.69 -5.94 8.95
CA GLY A 3 -0.43 -5.61 8.04
C GLY A 3 -0.12 -5.89 6.57
N PRO A 4 0.94 -5.29 5.99
CA PRO A 4 1.23 -5.47 4.57
C PRO A 4 1.64 -6.89 4.19
N LEU A 5 2.36 -7.60 5.06
CA LEU A 5 2.71 -9.00 4.80
C LEU A 5 1.48 -9.91 4.80
N PHE A 6 0.57 -9.72 5.77
CA PHE A 6 -0.69 -10.47 5.83
C PHE A 6 -1.60 -10.16 4.63
N GLY A 7 -1.70 -8.88 4.23
CA GLY A 7 -2.48 -8.49 3.05
C GLY A 7 -1.95 -9.13 1.76
N GLY A 8 -0.63 -9.26 1.62
CA GLY A 8 0.00 -9.89 0.46
C GLY A 8 -0.23 -11.40 0.43
N LEU A 9 -0.08 -12.06 1.59
CA LEU A 9 -0.38 -13.48 1.75
C LEU A 9 -1.85 -13.80 1.46
N LEU A 10 -2.79 -12.97 1.95
CA LEU A 10 -4.21 -13.14 1.68
C LEU A 10 -4.52 -12.99 0.19
N GLY A 11 -3.94 -11.99 -0.48
CA GLY A 11 -4.08 -11.83 -1.92
C GLY A 11 -3.61 -13.06 -2.70
N LEU A 12 -2.47 -13.64 -2.30
CA LEU A 12 -1.93 -14.86 -2.90
C LEU A 12 -2.87 -16.06 -2.67
N ILE A 13 -3.38 -16.23 -1.44
CA ILE A 13 -4.33 -17.29 -1.11
C ILE A 13 -5.60 -17.16 -1.96
N TYR A 14 -6.18 -15.96 -2.07
CA TYR A 14 -7.36 -15.73 -2.91
C TYR A 14 -7.08 -16.06 -4.38
N TYR A 15 -5.89 -15.74 -4.87
CA TYR A 15 -5.52 -16.08 -6.25
C TYR A 15 -5.40 -17.59 -6.46
N ILE A 16 -4.80 -18.32 -5.53
CA ILE A 16 -4.74 -19.80 -5.60
C ILE A 16 -6.15 -20.39 -5.59
N VAL A 17 -7.03 -19.90 -4.72
CA VAL A 17 -8.41 -20.38 -4.67
C VAL A 17 -9.11 -20.12 -5.99
N TYR A 18 -8.98 -18.92 -6.56
CA TYR A 18 -9.48 -18.60 -7.90
C TYR A 18 -8.95 -19.57 -8.97
N TYR A 19 -7.65 -19.86 -8.95
CA TYR A 19 -7.03 -20.75 -9.92
C TYR A 19 -7.61 -22.17 -9.89
N VAL A 20 -8.01 -22.64 -8.69
CA VAL A 20 -8.59 -23.98 -8.52
C VAL A 20 -10.10 -24.00 -8.77
N THR A 21 -10.84 -22.98 -8.32
CA THR A 21 -12.31 -22.97 -8.40
C THR A 21 -12.86 -22.33 -9.67
N GLY A 22 -12.10 -21.44 -10.30
CA GLY A 22 -12.56 -20.60 -11.40
C GLY A 22 -13.54 -19.49 -10.98
N ASP A 23 -13.78 -19.29 -9.68
CA ASP A 23 -14.78 -18.33 -9.21
C ASP A 23 -14.22 -16.90 -9.15
N ASN A 24 -14.77 -16.05 -10.02
CA ASN A 24 -14.40 -14.65 -10.19
C ASN A 24 -14.51 -13.80 -8.90
N ILE A 25 -15.26 -14.25 -7.88
CA ILE A 25 -15.31 -13.57 -6.58
C ILE A 25 -13.91 -13.54 -5.94
N PHE A 26 -13.16 -14.64 -5.99
CA PHE A 26 -11.81 -14.73 -5.44
C PHE A 26 -10.80 -13.90 -6.24
N LEU A 27 -11.05 -13.71 -7.54
CA LEU A 27 -10.25 -12.82 -8.37
C LEU A 27 -10.44 -11.34 -7.95
N VAL A 28 -11.66 -10.91 -7.67
CA VAL A 28 -11.94 -9.56 -7.15
C VAL A 28 -11.34 -9.37 -5.75
N LEU A 29 -11.40 -10.39 -4.90
CA LEU A 29 -10.76 -10.38 -3.58
C LEU A 29 -9.24 -10.23 -3.70
N THR A 30 -8.61 -10.99 -4.59
CA THR A 30 -7.17 -10.90 -4.89
C THR A 30 -6.78 -9.47 -5.28
N PHE A 31 -7.51 -8.88 -6.24
CA PHE A 31 -7.23 -7.53 -6.71
C PHE A 31 -7.41 -6.49 -5.61
N THR A 32 -8.49 -6.61 -4.83
CA THR A 32 -8.77 -5.73 -3.69
C THR A 32 -7.65 -5.81 -2.65
N SER A 33 -7.19 -7.01 -2.31
CA SER A 33 -6.06 -7.21 -1.40
C SER A 33 -4.79 -6.55 -1.92
N ILE A 34 -4.46 -6.72 -3.21
CA ILE A 34 -3.25 -6.13 -3.81
C ILE A 34 -3.33 -4.59 -3.78
N ILE A 35 -4.45 -3.99 -4.17
CA ILE A 35 -4.61 -2.53 -4.16
C ILE A 35 -4.53 -1.96 -2.75
N LEU A 36 -5.25 -2.57 -1.79
CA LEU A 36 -5.21 -2.12 -0.40
C LEU A 36 -3.78 -2.19 0.15
N ASN A 37 -3.05 -3.23 -0.20
CA ASN A 37 -1.69 -3.42 0.26
C ASN A 37 -0.70 -2.44 -0.38
N LEU A 38 -0.82 -2.18 -1.70
CA LEU A 38 -0.05 -1.15 -2.38
C LEU A 38 -0.33 0.24 -1.82
N GLY A 39 -1.60 0.56 -1.56
CA GLY A 39 -2.01 1.81 -0.92
C GLY A 39 -1.41 1.96 0.48
N ASN A 40 -1.44 0.89 1.27
CA ASN A 40 -0.84 0.89 2.62
C ASN A 40 0.68 1.02 2.60
N LEU A 41 1.36 0.68 1.50
CA LEU A 41 2.81 0.84 1.32
C LEU A 41 3.20 2.22 0.79
N ILE A 42 2.28 3.19 0.66
CA ILE A 42 2.68 4.57 0.38
C ILE A 42 3.47 5.11 1.58
N PRO A 43 4.64 5.75 1.39
CA PRO A 43 5.48 6.24 2.47
C PRO A 43 4.91 7.54 3.07
N VAL A 44 3.69 7.49 3.62
CA VAL A 44 3.06 8.61 4.33
C VAL A 44 2.25 8.04 5.49
N SER A 45 2.53 8.50 6.71
CA SER A 45 1.72 8.11 7.88
C SER A 45 0.31 8.70 7.78
N PRO A 46 -0.76 8.05 8.29
CA PRO A 46 -0.79 6.89 9.17
C PRO A 46 -0.67 5.53 8.46
N LEU A 47 -0.45 5.49 7.14
CA LEU A 47 -0.32 4.24 6.40
C LEU A 47 0.90 3.44 6.88
N ASP A 48 0.84 2.11 6.74
CA ASP A 48 1.90 1.21 7.21
C ASP A 48 3.27 1.53 6.58
N GLY A 49 3.27 1.95 5.31
CA GLY A 49 4.46 2.39 4.57
C GLY A 49 5.06 3.66 5.15
N GLY A 50 4.23 4.56 5.68
CA GLY A 50 4.66 5.72 6.46
C GLY A 50 5.42 5.34 7.72
N GLN A 51 4.86 4.41 8.52
CA GLN A 51 5.50 3.93 9.75
C GLN A 51 6.82 3.19 9.46
N ILE A 52 6.88 2.40 8.39
CA ILE A 52 8.10 1.71 7.95
C ILE A 52 9.13 2.74 7.46
N ALA A 53 8.71 3.73 6.68
CA ALA A 53 9.57 4.79 6.17
C ALA A 53 10.13 5.65 7.31
N GLU A 54 9.30 6.06 8.29
CA GLU A 54 9.71 6.80 9.49
C GLU A 54 10.81 6.05 10.26
N ALA A 55 10.66 4.74 10.43
CA ALA A 55 11.65 3.90 11.10
C ALA A 55 13.01 3.87 10.36
N ILE A 56 13.00 3.89 9.02
CA ILE A 56 14.21 3.96 8.20
C ILE A 56 14.82 5.37 8.27
N SER A 57 14.04 6.37 7.90
CA SER A 57 14.32 7.80 8.03
C SER A 57 13.06 8.63 7.75
N PRO A 58 12.73 9.63 8.59
CA PRO A 58 11.57 10.50 8.38
C PRO A 58 11.60 11.28 7.06
N ILE A 59 12.79 11.45 6.46
CA ILE A 59 12.93 12.13 5.17
C ILE A 59 12.20 11.37 4.05
N LEU A 60 12.14 10.03 4.12
CA LEU A 60 11.42 9.24 3.12
C LEU A 60 9.92 9.56 3.11
N CYS A 61 9.35 9.96 4.25
CA CYS A 61 7.94 10.30 4.33
C CYS A 61 7.57 11.54 3.53
N TYR A 62 8.52 12.49 3.40
CA TYR A 62 8.31 13.68 2.59
C TYR A 62 8.16 13.37 1.10
N ILE A 63 8.77 12.28 0.62
CA ILE A 63 8.65 11.82 -0.78
C ILE A 63 7.22 11.33 -1.07
N GLY A 64 6.52 10.85 -0.05
CA GLY A 64 5.15 10.38 -0.21
C GLY A 64 4.12 11.49 -0.45
N PHE A 65 4.36 12.74 -0.03
CA PHE A 65 3.41 13.84 -0.27
C PHE A 65 3.28 14.23 -1.74
N PRO A 66 4.35 14.43 -2.52
CA PRO A 66 4.24 14.61 -3.97
C PRO A 66 3.44 13.50 -4.65
N PHE A 67 3.63 12.25 -4.21
CA PHE A 67 2.88 11.11 -4.72
C PHE A 67 1.39 11.17 -4.38
N LEU A 68 1.03 11.53 -3.14
CA LEU A 68 -0.36 11.75 -2.75
C LEU A 68 -1.01 12.91 -3.51
N ILE A 69 -0.28 14.00 -3.74
CA ILE A 69 -0.76 15.14 -4.55
C ILE A 69 -1.03 14.69 -5.99
N TYR A 70 -0.13 13.90 -6.56
CA TYR A 70 -0.32 13.31 -7.89
C TYR A 70 -1.57 12.41 -7.97
N LEU A 71 -1.79 11.55 -6.97
CA LEU A 71 -3.01 10.75 -6.90
C LEU A 71 -4.27 11.61 -6.70
N PHE A 72 -4.16 12.71 -5.95
CA PHE A 72 -5.26 13.63 -5.71
C PHE A 72 -5.71 14.36 -6.98
N THR A 73 -4.77 14.76 -7.84
CA THR A 73 -5.10 15.40 -9.13
C THR A 73 -5.67 14.42 -10.13
N LEU A 74 -5.22 13.16 -10.12
CA LEU A 74 -5.72 12.10 -11.01
C LEU A 74 -7.13 11.61 -10.62
N SER A 75 -7.47 11.66 -9.33
CA SER A 75 -8.73 11.14 -8.83
C SER A 75 -9.91 12.04 -9.21
N ASN A 76 -10.81 11.57 -10.08
CA ASN A 76 -12.02 12.32 -10.45
C ASN A 76 -13.17 12.21 -9.42
N ARG A 77 -13.12 11.24 -8.49
CA ARG A 77 -14.21 10.99 -7.53
C ARG A 77 -14.03 11.79 -6.24
N LEU A 78 -15.11 12.44 -5.77
CA LEU A 78 -15.11 13.25 -4.55
C LEU A 78 -14.70 12.45 -3.30
N LYS A 79 -15.22 11.22 -3.15
CA LYS A 79 -14.91 10.34 -2.00
C LYS A 79 -13.42 10.03 -1.90
N SER A 80 -12.78 9.72 -3.03
CA SER A 80 -11.35 9.42 -3.11
C SER A 80 -10.50 10.66 -2.79
N LYS A 81 -10.92 11.86 -3.25
CA LYS A 81 -10.25 13.12 -2.89
C LYS A 81 -10.32 13.41 -1.39
N ILE A 82 -11.49 13.23 -0.76
CA ILE A 82 -11.66 13.45 0.68
C ILE A 82 -10.76 12.50 1.48
N LEU A 83 -10.71 11.22 1.09
CA LEU A 83 -9.83 10.22 1.72
C LEU A 83 -8.35 10.62 1.62
N LEU A 84 -7.89 10.98 0.42
CA LEU A 84 -6.50 11.39 0.18
C LEU A 84 -6.15 12.66 0.96
N LEU A 85 -7.08 13.61 1.06
CA LEU A 85 -6.88 14.85 1.84
C LEU A 85 -6.76 14.54 3.33
N PHE A 86 -7.60 13.65 3.87
CA PHE A 86 -7.50 13.22 5.27
C PHE A 86 -6.15 12.56 5.56
N ILE A 87 -5.71 11.64 4.70
CA ILE A 87 -4.39 10.99 4.80
C ILE A 87 -3.27 12.03 4.75
N MET A 88 -3.36 13.02 3.86
CA MET A 88 -2.34 14.05 3.71
C MET A 88 -2.23 14.94 4.95
N VAL A 89 -3.34 15.39 5.52
CA VAL A 89 -3.35 16.21 6.75
C VAL A 89 -2.79 15.42 7.94
N ALA A 90 -3.25 14.18 8.12
CA ALA A 90 -2.75 13.30 9.18
C ALA A 90 -1.25 13.01 9.02
N GLY A 91 -0.80 12.79 7.78
CA GLY A 91 0.60 12.52 7.47
C GLY A 91 1.53 13.68 7.72
N ILE A 92 1.13 14.92 7.39
CA ILE A 92 1.93 16.11 7.69
C ILE A 92 2.14 16.23 9.20
N TYR A 93 1.06 16.10 9.98
CA TYR A 93 1.11 16.19 11.43
C TYR A 93 2.02 15.11 12.04
N GLN A 94 1.85 13.86 11.61
CA GLN A 94 2.59 12.73 12.16
C GLN A 94 4.07 12.76 11.77
N THR A 95 4.38 13.03 10.50
CA THR A 95 5.75 13.13 9.99
C THR A 95 6.51 14.25 10.70
N TYR A 96 5.88 15.41 10.91
CA TYR A 96 6.49 16.53 11.62
C TYR A 96 6.84 16.16 13.06
N ASN A 97 5.88 15.60 13.81
CA ASN A 97 6.09 15.19 15.19
C ASN A 97 7.17 14.10 15.32
N PHE A 98 7.19 13.13 14.41
CA PHE A 98 8.19 12.07 14.42
C PHE A 98 9.58 12.61 14.05
N THR A 99 9.68 13.54 13.11
CA THR A 99 10.95 14.17 12.72
C THR A 99 11.61 14.88 13.91
N ILE A 100 10.82 15.57 14.74
CA ILE A 100 11.32 16.20 15.98
C ILE A 100 11.89 15.13 16.91
N LYS A 101 11.11 14.07 17.21
CA LYS A 101 11.53 12.98 18.11
C LYS A 101 12.79 12.27 17.61
N TYR A 102 12.87 11.99 16.31
CA TYR A 102 14.01 11.36 15.66
C TYR A 102 15.30 12.19 15.76
N LYS A 103 15.18 13.53 15.78
CA LYS A 103 16.31 14.45 15.94
C LYS A 103 16.77 14.53 17.39
N THR A 104 15.85 14.53 18.35
CA THR A 104 16.15 14.75 19.77
C THR A 104 16.63 13.50 20.51
N ASP A 105 16.20 12.31 20.10
CA ASP A 105 16.43 11.09 20.86
C ASP A 105 17.09 9.98 20.02
N SER A 106 18.21 9.45 20.51
CA SER A 106 18.96 8.35 19.89
C SER A 106 18.19 7.05 19.87
N TYR A 107 17.19 6.86 20.76
CA TYR A 107 16.36 5.66 20.79
C TYR A 107 15.62 5.40 19.47
N TYR A 108 15.23 6.46 18.76
CA TYR A 108 14.53 6.34 17.47
C TYR A 108 15.46 6.05 16.29
N LYS A 109 16.77 6.00 16.52
CA LYS A 109 17.76 5.73 15.47
C LYS A 109 18.01 4.23 15.42
N LEU A 110 17.47 3.58 14.40
CA LEU A 110 17.80 2.18 14.11
C LEU A 110 19.26 2.03 13.68
N ASP A 111 19.87 0.93 14.10
CA ASP A 111 21.18 0.49 13.62
C ASP A 111 21.17 0.28 12.10
N LYS A 112 22.29 0.61 11.45
CA LYS A 112 22.48 0.45 9.99
C LYS A 112 22.08 -0.94 9.45
N PRO A 113 22.51 -2.08 10.04
CA PRO A 113 22.12 -3.40 9.54
C PRO A 113 20.60 -3.64 9.59
N ILE A 114 19.94 -3.16 10.65
CA ILE A 114 18.48 -3.29 10.80
C ILE A 114 17.78 -2.46 9.73
N LYS A 115 18.21 -1.21 9.52
CA LYS A 115 17.66 -0.34 8.44
C LYS A 115 17.72 -1.00 7.06
N ILE A 116 18.86 -1.60 6.72
CA ILE A 116 19.04 -2.30 5.44
C ILE A 116 18.05 -3.46 5.31
N LYS A 117 17.87 -4.26 6.37
CA LYS A 117 16.89 -5.35 6.39
C LYS A 117 15.46 -4.85 6.12
N PHE A 118 15.06 -3.74 6.76
CA PHE A 118 13.75 -3.14 6.54
C PHE A 118 13.58 -2.64 5.10
N ILE A 119 14.58 -1.95 4.53
CA ILE A 119 14.56 -1.48 3.13
C ILE A 119 14.40 -2.66 2.17
N ILE A 120 15.14 -3.75 2.39
CA ILE A 120 15.09 -4.95 1.52
C ILE A 120 13.71 -5.60 1.58
N ILE A 121 13.18 -5.87 2.77
CA ILE A 121 11.87 -6.51 2.94
C ILE A 121 10.76 -5.64 2.34
N TYR A 122 10.81 -4.33 2.61
CA TYR A 122 9.85 -3.38 2.08
C TYR A 122 9.89 -3.31 0.55
N GLY A 123 11.09 -3.24 -0.03
CA GLY A 123 11.28 -3.23 -1.49
C GLY A 123 10.80 -4.52 -2.15
N MET A 124 11.11 -5.69 -1.58
CA MET A 124 10.63 -6.99 -2.08
C MET A 124 9.11 -7.06 -2.08
N LEU A 125 8.46 -6.57 -1.02
CA LEU A 125 7.00 -6.58 -0.91
C LEU A 125 6.35 -5.68 -1.96
N ILE A 126 6.84 -4.44 -2.12
CA ILE A 126 6.36 -3.52 -3.16
C ILE A 126 6.52 -4.14 -4.54
N LEU A 127 7.69 -4.71 -4.83
CA LEU A 127 7.99 -5.30 -6.14
C LEU A 127 7.06 -6.47 -6.43
N SER A 128 6.87 -7.38 -5.48
CA SER A 128 5.98 -8.53 -5.61
C SER A 128 4.53 -8.11 -5.87
N LEU A 129 4.03 -7.12 -5.13
CA LEU A 129 2.66 -6.60 -5.31
C LEU A 129 2.50 -5.86 -6.63
N ALA A 130 3.49 -5.07 -7.04
CA ALA A 130 3.46 -4.35 -8.31
C ALA A 130 3.44 -5.31 -9.50
N ILE A 131 4.30 -6.34 -9.49
CA ILE A 131 4.30 -7.41 -10.51
C ILE A 131 2.92 -8.10 -10.55
N SER A 132 2.37 -8.43 -9.38
CA SER A 132 1.06 -9.08 -9.30
C SER A 132 -0.07 -8.19 -9.83
N ALA A 133 -0.05 -6.89 -9.51
CA ALA A 133 -1.02 -5.93 -10.04
C ALA A 133 -0.93 -5.80 -11.56
N ILE A 134 0.29 -5.68 -12.12
CA ILE A 134 0.52 -5.58 -13.57
C ILE A 134 0.05 -6.87 -14.26
N TYR A 135 0.38 -8.03 -13.70
CA TYR A 135 -0.05 -9.33 -14.22
C TYR A 135 -1.58 -9.42 -14.29
N LEU A 136 -2.29 -9.07 -13.21
CA LEU A 136 -3.75 -9.11 -13.19
C LEU A 136 -4.38 -8.09 -14.15
N TYR A 137 -3.84 -6.87 -14.21
CA TYR A 137 -4.31 -5.83 -15.11
C TYR A 137 -4.17 -6.22 -16.59
N ASN A 138 -3.09 -6.90 -16.95
CA ASN A 138 -2.86 -7.35 -18.33
C ASN A 138 -3.62 -8.64 -18.67
N SER A 139 -3.85 -9.51 -17.70
CA SER A 139 -4.46 -10.82 -17.92
C SER A 139 -5.98 -10.79 -17.87
N PHE A 140 -6.58 -9.82 -17.18
CA PHE A 140 -8.02 -9.79 -16.94
C PHE A 140 -8.62 -8.40 -17.16
N ASP A 141 -9.70 -8.33 -17.94
CA ASP A 141 -10.50 -7.11 -18.04
C ASP A 141 -11.44 -7.00 -16.83
N PHE A 142 -11.17 -6.01 -16.00
CA PHE A 142 -11.91 -5.79 -14.75
C PHE A 142 -13.39 -5.50 -14.98
N LYS A 143 -13.73 -4.90 -16.13
CA LYS A 143 -15.11 -4.55 -16.46
C LYS A 143 -15.94 -5.80 -16.69
N ASP A 144 -15.36 -6.80 -17.34
CA ASP A 144 -16.00 -8.08 -17.61
C ASP A 144 -16.15 -8.93 -16.36
N ILE A 145 -15.15 -8.91 -15.46
CA ILE A 145 -15.23 -9.58 -14.16
C ILE A 145 -16.39 -9.02 -13.34
N CYS A 146 -16.49 -7.69 -13.19
CA CYS A 146 -17.57 -7.06 -12.45
C CYS A 146 -18.94 -7.38 -13.06
N HIS A 147 -19.06 -7.39 -14.39
CA HIS A 147 -20.30 -7.78 -15.05
C HIS A 147 -20.68 -9.25 -14.81
N SER A 148 -19.70 -10.16 -14.79
CA SER A 148 -19.95 -11.59 -14.55
C SER A 148 -20.56 -11.84 -13.17
N ILE A 149 -20.05 -11.17 -12.13
CA ILE A 149 -20.52 -11.34 -10.73
C ILE A 149 -21.94 -10.79 -10.57
N VAL A 150 -22.24 -9.64 -11.18
CA VAL A 150 -23.58 -9.03 -11.12
C VAL A 150 -24.62 -9.90 -11.82
N ARG A 151 -24.22 -10.72 -12.81
CA ARG A 151 -25.14 -11.60 -13.56
C ARG A 151 -25.58 -12.85 -12.80
N PHE A 152 -24.83 -13.25 -11.77
CA PHE A 152 -25.17 -14.40 -10.91
C PHE A 152 -26.04 -14.01 -9.70
N LYS A 153 -26.55 -12.78 -9.66
CA LYS A 153 -27.46 -12.27 -8.63
C LYS A 153 -28.78 -11.83 -9.23
#